data_AF-A0A948VTQ0-F1
#
_entry.id   AF-A0A948VTQ0-F1
#
_cell.length_a   1.000
_cell.length_b   1.000
_cell.length_c   1.000
_cell.angle_alpha   90.00
_cell.angle_beta   90.00
_cell.angle_gamma   90.00
#
_symmetry.space_group_name_H-M   'P 1'
#
loop_
_entity.id
_entity.type
_entity.pdbx_description
1 polymer ?
#
loop_
_entity_poly.entity_id
_entity_poly.type
_entity_poly.pdbx_seq_one_letter_code
_entity_poly.pdbx_strand_id
1 'polypeptide(L)'
;MHLDNRSALLFAILTAAFLGASLLAAHQAQAGKPAVFTGIIKGVAVGGYDPVAYFTQGAAQKGSKDITAGHGGAVRRFSSEANRAAFLSAPEKYAPQYGGHCAWAVSQGYTAKGDPNAWKVVGDKLYLNYNRSVQRTWEKNAESNIAKADANWPKVLD
;
A
#
# COMPACT_ATOMS: atom_id res chain seq x y z
N MET A 1 -57.52 -35.77 -51.62
CA MET A 1 -58.03 -34.71 -52.52
C MET A 1 -59.36 -34.24 -51.97
N HIS A 2 -59.34 -33.21 -51.11
CA HIS A 2 -60.34 -32.15 -50.97
C HIS A 2 -59.93 -31.28 -49.78
N LEU A 3 -59.61 -30.01 -50.07
CA LEU A 3 -59.35 -28.95 -49.10
C LEU A 3 -60.68 -28.54 -48.43
N ASP A 4 -60.60 -27.93 -47.24
CA ASP A 4 -61.06 -26.56 -46.98
C ASP A 4 -61.00 -26.27 -45.46
N ASN A 5 -60.22 -25.29 -44.98
CA ASN A 5 -60.40 -23.83 -44.98
C ASN A 5 -61.17 -23.34 -43.73
N ARG A 6 -60.65 -22.25 -43.13
CA ARG A 6 -61.32 -21.25 -42.27
C ARG A 6 -61.29 -21.44 -40.74
N SER A 7 -60.34 -20.72 -40.14
CA SER A 7 -60.58 -19.69 -39.13
C SER A 7 -61.44 -20.04 -37.90
N ALA A 8 -60.79 -20.51 -36.85
CA ALA A 8 -61.22 -20.41 -35.45
C ALA A 8 -59.97 -20.78 -34.62
N LEU A 9 -59.48 -20.07 -33.61
CA LEU A 9 -59.96 -18.97 -32.80
C LEU A 9 -58.74 -18.13 -32.38
N LEU A 10 -58.89 -16.81 -32.43
CA LEU A 10 -58.07 -15.88 -31.68
C LEU A 10 -58.47 -15.93 -30.20
N PHE A 11 -57.50 -15.62 -29.32
CA PHE A 11 -57.55 -15.45 -27.86
C PHE A 11 -57.10 -16.64 -27.00
N ALA A 12 -55.79 -16.66 -26.71
CA ALA A 12 -55.27 -16.91 -25.38
C ALA A 12 -54.02 -16.04 -25.19
N ILE A 13 -54.15 -14.99 -24.37
CA ILE A 13 -53.06 -14.13 -23.91
C ILE A 13 -52.37 -14.84 -22.74
N LEU A 14 -51.05 -14.66 -22.60
CA LEU A 14 -50.21 -14.64 -21.38
C LEU A 14 -49.00 -15.61 -21.36
N THR A 15 -47.82 -14.96 -21.37
CA THR A 15 -46.62 -15.19 -20.53
C THR A 15 -45.70 -16.39 -20.76
N ALA A 16 -44.48 -16.11 -21.24
CA ALA A 16 -43.19 -16.54 -20.64
C ALA A 16 -42.04 -15.83 -21.40
N ALA A 17 -41.61 -14.65 -20.94
CA ALA A 17 -40.46 -14.46 -20.03
C ALA A 17 -39.09 -14.65 -20.72
N PHE A 18 -38.51 -13.52 -21.12
CA PHE A 18 -37.06 -13.31 -21.31
C PHE A 18 -36.29 -13.91 -20.12
N LEU A 19 -35.40 -14.88 -20.30
CA LEU A 19 -34.39 -15.22 -19.30
C LEU A 19 -33.18 -15.87 -19.98
N GLY A 20 -32.02 -15.22 -19.88
CA GLY A 20 -30.76 -15.81 -20.32
C GLY A 20 -29.64 -14.83 -20.68
N ALA A 21 -29.73 -13.54 -20.34
CA ALA A 21 -28.55 -12.68 -20.33
C ALA A 21 -27.75 -13.01 -19.06
N SER A 22 -26.80 -13.94 -19.17
CA SER A 22 -25.83 -14.24 -18.12
C SER A 22 -25.06 -12.96 -17.77
N LEU A 23 -25.44 -12.32 -16.67
CA LEU A 23 -24.68 -11.26 -16.04
C LEU A 23 -23.37 -11.85 -15.54
N LEU A 24 -22.32 -11.80 -16.37
CA LEU A 24 -20.95 -11.83 -15.88
C LEU A 24 -20.75 -10.53 -15.10
N ALA A 25 -21.11 -10.55 -13.81
CA ALA A 25 -20.68 -9.52 -12.88
C ALA A 25 -19.15 -9.59 -12.81
N ALA A 26 -18.48 -8.75 -13.59
CA ALA A 26 -17.07 -8.49 -13.43
C ALA A 26 -16.87 -7.99 -12.01
N HIS A 27 -16.34 -8.84 -11.13
CA HIS A 27 -15.80 -8.40 -9.85
C HIS A 27 -14.67 -7.43 -10.18
N GLN A 28 -14.98 -6.13 -10.13
CA GLN A 28 -13.94 -5.11 -10.07
C GLN A 28 -13.21 -5.39 -8.75
N ALA A 29 -12.04 -6.02 -8.83
CA ALA A 29 -11.15 -6.12 -7.68
C ALA A 29 -10.81 -4.68 -7.28
N GLN A 30 -11.41 -4.21 -6.19
CA GLN A 30 -11.05 -2.93 -5.59
C GLN A 30 -9.59 -3.05 -5.17
N ALA A 31 -8.69 -2.44 -5.93
CA ALA A 31 -7.27 -2.44 -5.56
C ALA A 31 -7.11 -1.55 -4.32
N GLY A 32 -6.85 -2.18 -3.17
CA GLY A 32 -6.50 -1.48 -1.93
C GLY A 32 -5.26 -0.58 -2.11
N LYS A 33 -4.98 0.26 -1.12
CA LYS A 33 -3.81 1.13 -1.14
C LYS A 33 -2.52 0.30 -1.24
N PRO A 34 -1.50 0.75 -1.99
CA PRO A 34 -0.23 0.04 -2.06
C PRO A 34 0.42 -0.02 -0.68
N ALA A 35 0.96 -1.18 -0.32
CA ALA A 35 1.59 -1.39 0.98
C ALA A 35 2.83 -0.51 1.21
N VAL A 36 3.53 -0.09 0.13
CA VAL A 36 4.69 0.82 0.20
C VAL A 36 4.26 2.23 -0.18
N PHE A 37 4.52 3.19 0.71
CA PHE A 37 4.25 4.59 0.46
C PHE A 37 5.25 5.17 -0.55
N THR A 38 4.74 5.62 -1.70
CA THR A 38 5.52 6.29 -2.76
C THR A 38 4.90 7.65 -3.15
N GLY A 39 4.28 8.34 -2.19
CA GLY A 39 3.53 9.58 -2.47
C GLY A 39 4.38 10.85 -2.57
N ILE A 40 5.62 10.86 -2.03
CA ILE A 40 6.53 12.03 -2.12
C ILE A 40 7.17 12.10 -3.50
N ILE A 41 7.68 10.96 -3.99
CA ILE A 41 8.16 10.79 -5.35
C ILE A 41 7.48 9.53 -5.90
N LYS A 42 6.69 9.67 -6.96
CA LYS A 42 5.88 8.58 -7.54
C LYS A 42 6.75 7.35 -7.82
N GLY A 43 6.37 6.19 -7.28
CA GLY A 43 7.06 4.92 -7.44
C GLY A 43 8.37 4.76 -6.65
N VAL A 44 8.79 5.76 -5.88
CA VAL A 44 10.03 5.73 -5.08
C VAL A 44 9.69 5.71 -3.59
N ALA A 45 10.15 4.67 -2.90
CA ALA A 45 9.98 4.51 -1.46
C ALA A 45 10.80 5.55 -0.68
N VAL A 46 10.38 5.84 0.56
CA VAL A 46 11.11 6.71 1.52
C VAL A 46 11.42 8.09 0.93
N GLY A 47 10.64 8.57 -0.04
CA GLY A 47 10.87 9.85 -0.70
C GLY A 47 12.25 9.97 -1.38
N GLY A 48 12.88 8.85 -1.74
CA GLY A 48 14.23 8.82 -2.33
C GLY A 48 15.39 8.91 -1.34
N TYR A 49 15.13 8.79 -0.04
CA TYR A 49 16.15 8.65 0.99
C TYR A 49 16.63 7.20 1.08
N ASP A 50 17.89 7.04 1.48
CA ASP A 50 18.55 5.75 1.63
C ASP A 50 18.05 5.05 2.92
N PRO A 51 17.32 3.93 2.81
CA PRO A 51 16.80 3.22 3.97
C PRO A 51 17.90 2.61 4.85
N VAL A 52 19.09 2.33 4.30
CA VAL A 52 20.21 1.74 5.04
C VAL A 52 20.91 2.79 5.91
N ALA A 53 21.00 4.03 5.43
CA ALA A 53 21.66 5.12 6.12
C ALA A 53 21.08 5.42 7.51
N TYR A 54 19.77 5.17 7.73
CA TYR A 54 19.15 5.32 9.05
C TYR A 54 19.78 4.42 10.11
N PHE A 55 20.28 3.25 9.71
CA PHE A 55 20.87 2.26 10.62
C PHE A 55 22.39 2.37 10.68
N THR A 56 23.04 2.58 9.55
CA THR A 56 24.51 2.56 9.47
C THR A 56 25.13 3.92 9.76
N GLN A 57 24.45 5.01 9.43
CA GLN A 57 24.93 6.39 9.59
C GLN A 57 24.13 7.16 10.64
N GLY A 58 23.00 6.63 11.10
CA GLY A 58 22.11 7.33 12.04
C GLY A 58 21.52 8.61 11.46
N ALA A 59 21.35 8.69 10.13
CA ALA A 59 20.97 9.91 9.43
C ALA A 59 19.99 9.65 8.27
N ALA A 60 19.13 10.63 8.01
CA ALA A 60 18.32 10.67 6.80
C ALA A 60 19.19 11.17 5.63
N GLN A 61 19.83 10.24 4.92
CA GLN A 61 20.67 10.56 3.76
C GLN A 61 19.88 10.42 2.46
N LYS A 62 19.99 11.41 1.55
CA LYS A 62 19.40 11.28 0.21
C LYS A 62 20.14 10.23 -0.62
N GLY A 63 19.41 9.36 -1.29
CA GLY A 63 19.96 8.41 -2.25
C GLY A 63 20.12 9.02 -3.64
N SER A 64 21.03 8.44 -4.42
CA SER A 64 21.23 8.79 -5.83
C SER A 64 20.16 8.17 -6.73
N LYS A 65 19.81 8.84 -7.82
CA LYS A 65 18.98 8.27 -8.89
C LYS A 65 19.71 7.20 -9.71
N ASP A 66 21.04 7.16 -9.63
CA ASP A 66 21.89 6.24 -10.39
C ASP A 66 22.16 4.94 -9.61
N ILE A 67 21.97 4.94 -8.29
CA ILE A 67 22.17 3.78 -7.41
C ILE A 67 20.81 3.36 -6.85
N THR A 68 20.15 2.40 -7.51
CA THR A 68 18.76 2.04 -7.20
C THR A 68 18.49 0.54 -7.20
N ALA A 69 17.46 0.12 -6.47
CA ALA A 69 16.97 -1.26 -6.49
C ALA A 69 15.43 -1.30 -6.34
N GLY A 70 14.79 -2.24 -7.03
CA GLY A 70 13.37 -2.52 -6.87
C GLY A 70 13.12 -3.55 -5.76
N HIS A 71 12.13 -3.32 -4.91
CA HIS A 71 11.67 -4.30 -3.91
C HIS A 71 10.25 -3.94 -3.43
N GLY A 72 9.38 -4.93 -3.17
CA GLY A 72 8.02 -4.68 -2.68
C GLY A 72 7.19 -3.69 -3.53
N GLY A 73 7.35 -3.74 -4.86
CA GLY A 73 6.62 -2.87 -5.80
C GLY A 73 7.09 -1.41 -5.88
N ALA A 74 8.21 -1.04 -5.24
CA ALA A 74 8.74 0.31 -5.27
C ALA A 74 10.26 0.35 -5.51
N VAL A 75 10.72 1.45 -6.12
CA VAL A 75 12.15 1.75 -6.28
C VAL A 75 12.70 2.37 -5.00
N ARG A 76 13.91 1.94 -4.59
CA ARG A 76 14.70 2.57 -3.53
C ARG A 76 15.96 3.17 -4.13
N ARG A 77 16.41 4.27 -3.53
CA ARG A 77 17.64 4.98 -3.90
C ARG A 77 18.65 4.85 -2.78
N PHE A 78 19.92 4.75 -3.11
CA PHE A 78 20.98 4.56 -2.13
C PHE A 78 22.06 5.62 -2.29
N SER A 79 22.68 5.97 -1.18
CA SER A 79 23.80 6.92 -1.12
C SER A 79 25.12 6.27 -1.56
N SER A 80 25.19 4.94 -1.58
CA SER A 80 26.35 4.16 -2.02
C SER A 80 25.94 2.77 -2.53
N GLU A 81 26.79 2.16 -3.37
CA GLU A 81 26.61 0.77 -3.82
C GLU A 81 26.67 -0.23 -2.64
N ALA A 82 27.46 0.07 -1.61
CA ALA A 82 27.53 -0.74 -0.39
C ALA A 82 26.18 -0.76 0.33
N ASN A 83 25.50 0.39 0.46
CA ASN A 83 24.16 0.44 1.04
C ASN A 83 23.13 -0.27 0.17
N ARG A 84 23.21 -0.14 -1.16
CA ARG A 84 22.35 -0.91 -2.07
C ARG A 84 22.52 -2.42 -1.88
N ALA A 85 23.77 -2.89 -1.81
CA ALA A 85 24.08 -4.30 -1.59
C ALA A 85 23.58 -4.80 -0.22
N ALA A 86 23.77 -4.00 0.84
CA ALA A 86 23.25 -4.32 2.17
C ALA A 86 21.70 -4.39 2.19
N PHE A 87 21.02 -3.49 1.48
CA PHE A 87 19.57 -3.55 1.36
C PHE A 87 19.12 -4.83 0.65
N LEU A 88 19.76 -5.18 -0.47
CA LEU A 88 19.40 -6.36 -1.26
C LEU A 88 19.64 -7.67 -0.50
N SER A 89 20.61 -7.72 0.41
CA SER A 89 20.87 -8.92 1.23
C SER A 89 19.87 -9.09 2.38
N ALA A 90 19.29 -8.00 2.89
CA ALA A 90 18.36 -8.05 4.02
C ALA A 90 17.29 -6.92 3.94
N PRO A 91 16.39 -6.93 2.95
CA PRO A 91 15.48 -5.81 2.71
C PRO A 91 14.53 -5.54 3.88
N GLU A 92 14.05 -6.59 4.56
CA GLU A 92 13.14 -6.48 5.71
C GLU A 92 13.80 -5.79 6.93
N LYS A 93 15.13 -5.82 7.03
CA LYS A 93 15.86 -5.10 8.09
C LYS A 93 15.82 -3.59 7.88
N TYR A 94 15.87 -3.15 6.62
CA TYR A 94 16.08 -1.75 6.27
C TYR A 94 14.80 -1.05 5.81
N ALA A 95 13.81 -1.81 5.31
CA ALA A 95 12.53 -1.25 4.91
C ALA A 95 11.81 -0.61 6.13
N PRO A 96 11.22 0.59 5.97
CA PRO A 96 10.44 1.19 7.04
C PRO A 96 9.20 0.34 7.32
N GLN A 97 8.85 0.23 8.60
CA GLN A 97 7.59 -0.37 9.03
C GLN A 97 6.41 0.38 8.42
N TYR A 98 5.30 -0.34 8.23
CA TYR A 98 4.08 0.18 7.61
C TYR A 98 4.37 0.79 6.22
N GLY A 99 5.35 0.23 5.51
CA GLY A 99 5.77 0.65 4.18
C GLY A 99 6.20 2.11 4.05
N GLY A 100 6.58 2.77 5.15
CA GLY A 100 6.94 4.19 5.16
C GLY A 100 5.75 5.14 5.29
N HIS A 101 4.56 4.64 5.61
CA HIS A 101 3.48 5.47 6.14
C HIS A 101 3.82 5.98 7.55
N CYS A 102 3.15 7.05 7.98
CA CYS A 102 3.28 7.60 9.32
C CYS A 102 2.87 6.55 10.37
N ALA A 103 3.82 6.09 11.19
CA ALA A 103 3.61 5.11 12.24
C ALA A 103 2.55 5.55 13.27
N TRP A 104 2.52 6.85 13.61
CA TRP A 104 1.47 7.38 14.47
C TRP A 104 0.08 7.31 13.81
N ALA A 105 -0.04 7.68 12.53
CA ALA A 105 -1.32 7.59 11.84
C ALA A 105 -1.83 6.13 11.80
N VAL A 106 -0.92 5.18 11.51
CA VAL A 106 -1.26 3.75 11.50
C VAL A 106 -1.72 3.29 12.88
N SER A 107 -1.10 3.79 13.97
CA SER A 107 -1.55 3.49 15.34
C SER A 107 -2.92 4.09 15.67
N GLN A 108 -3.35 5.13 14.93
CA GLN A 108 -4.69 5.72 15.02
C GLN A 108 -5.70 5.09 14.03
N GLY A 109 -5.32 4.06 13.28
CA GLY A 109 -6.24 3.34 12.38
C GLY A 109 -6.40 3.96 11.00
N TYR A 110 -5.47 4.80 10.54
CA TYR A 110 -5.47 5.33 9.17
C TYR A 110 -4.04 5.52 8.62
N THR A 111 -3.92 5.84 7.33
CA THR A 111 -2.63 6.08 6.68
C THR A 111 -2.38 7.57 6.46
N ALA A 112 -1.16 8.03 6.72
CA ALA A 112 -0.66 9.34 6.26
C ALA A 112 0.76 9.19 5.70
N LYS A 113 1.26 10.20 4.98
CA LYS A 113 2.65 10.19 4.50
C LYS A 113 3.64 10.05 5.67
N GLY A 114 4.68 9.25 5.51
CA GLY A 114 5.88 9.34 6.36
C GLY A 114 6.84 10.39 5.79
N ASP A 115 7.40 11.23 6.65
CA ASP A 115 8.49 12.14 6.33
C ASP A 115 9.83 11.44 6.60
N PRO A 116 10.71 11.30 5.60
CA PRO A 116 12.04 10.72 5.75
C PRO A 116 12.91 11.40 6.82
N ASN A 117 12.62 12.65 7.17
CA ASN A 117 13.34 13.40 8.20
C ASN A 117 12.70 13.28 9.59
N ALA A 118 11.52 12.68 9.71
CA ALA A 118 10.82 12.49 10.97
C ALA A 118 10.78 11.00 11.37
N TRP A 119 11.95 10.44 11.61
CA TRP A 119 12.16 9.00 11.73
C TRP A 119 12.74 8.62 13.09
N LYS A 120 12.54 7.36 13.47
CA LYS A 120 13.25 6.74 14.59
C LYS A 120 13.45 5.25 14.32
N VAL A 121 14.61 4.73 14.73
CA VAL A 121 14.82 3.29 14.85
C VAL A 121 14.47 2.90 16.29
N VAL A 122 13.59 1.91 16.45
CA VAL A 122 13.22 1.33 17.75
C VAL A 122 13.44 -0.17 17.68
N GLY A 123 14.33 -0.68 18.54
CA GLY A 123 14.94 -2.01 18.32
C GLY A 123 15.73 -1.99 17.00
N ASP A 124 15.39 -2.90 16.09
CA ASP A 124 16.00 -2.99 14.75
C ASP A 124 15.01 -2.60 13.62
N LYS A 125 13.99 -1.79 13.93
CA LYS A 125 12.94 -1.41 12.98
C LYS A 125 12.90 0.10 12.76
N LEU A 126 12.83 0.52 11.50
CA LEU A 126 12.71 1.92 11.10
C LEU A 126 11.24 2.36 11.05
N TYR A 127 10.92 3.45 11.73
CA TYR A 127 9.59 4.06 11.74
C TYR A 127 9.68 5.50 11.23
N LEU A 128 8.78 5.87 10.31
CA LEU A 128 8.61 7.24 9.84
C LEU A 128 7.34 7.85 10.43
N ASN A 129 7.34 9.16 10.67
CA ASN A 129 6.19 9.91 11.15
C ASN A 129 5.88 11.06 10.19
N TYR A 130 4.69 11.65 10.31
CA TYR A 130 4.20 12.65 9.36
C TYR A 130 5.07 13.91 9.28
N ASN A 131 5.62 14.32 10.43
CA ASN A 131 6.58 15.40 10.63
C ASN A 131 7.21 15.28 12.04
N ARG A 132 8.17 16.16 12.36
CA ARG A 132 8.86 16.17 13.67
C ARG A 132 7.94 16.38 14.88
N SER A 133 6.83 17.11 14.72
CA SER A 133 5.87 17.33 15.82
C SER A 133 5.11 16.06 16.15
N VAL A 134 4.58 15.38 15.12
CA VAL A 134 3.91 14.07 15.26
C VAL A 134 4.88 13.02 15.76
N GLN A 135 6.14 13.04 15.30
CA GLN A 135 7.20 12.17 15.84
C GLN A 135 7.34 12.35 17.35
N ARG A 136 7.49 13.58 17.86
CA ARG A 136 7.60 13.82 19.30
C ARG A 136 6.38 13.30 20.07
N THR A 137 5.18 13.42 19.52
CA THR A 137 3.96 12.83 20.11
C THR A 137 4.01 11.31 20.11
N TRP A 138 4.40 10.70 19.00
CA TRP A 138 4.54 9.24 18.86
C TRP A 138 5.55 8.67 19.85
N GLU A 139 6.70 9.33 20.01
CA GLU A 139 7.80 8.88 20.87
C GLU A 139 7.44 8.84 22.36
N LYS A 140 6.47 9.64 22.82
CA LYS A 140 6.02 9.60 24.22
C LYS A 140 5.48 8.22 24.64
N ASN A 141 4.95 7.45 23.68
CA ASN A 141 4.36 6.13 23.91
C ASN A 141 4.71 5.17 22.77
N ALA A 142 5.98 5.14 22.34
CA ALA A 142 6.40 4.45 21.12
C ALA A 142 5.96 2.98 21.09
N GLU A 143 6.20 2.23 22.17
CA GLU A 143 5.84 0.80 22.26
C GLU A 143 4.33 0.56 22.13
N SER A 144 3.51 1.33 22.84
CA SER A 144 2.04 1.25 22.74
C SER A 144 1.55 1.64 21.34
N ASN A 145 2.16 2.65 20.73
CA ASN A 145 1.84 3.06 19.37
C ASN A 145 2.23 1.99 18.35
N ILE A 146 3.38 1.32 18.52
CA ILE A 146 3.81 0.22 17.67
C ILE A 146 2.82 -0.93 17.77
N ALA A 147 2.46 -1.38 18.98
CA ALA A 147 1.51 -2.48 19.17
C ALA A 147 0.13 -2.18 18.53
N LYS A 148 -0.36 -0.94 18.66
CA LYS A 148 -1.60 -0.51 18.00
C LYS A 148 -1.48 -0.49 16.48
N ALA A 149 -0.36 0.02 15.96
CA ALA A 149 -0.12 0.08 14.54
C ALA A 149 0.03 -1.33 13.93
N ASP A 150 0.70 -2.26 14.61
CA ASP A 150 0.79 -3.67 14.23
C ASP A 150 -0.60 -4.33 14.17
N ALA A 151 -1.50 -4.02 15.11
CA ALA A 151 -2.86 -4.55 15.09
C ALA A 151 -3.75 -3.96 13.98
N ASN A 152 -3.47 -2.72 13.58
CA ASN A 152 -4.18 -2.01 12.51
C ASN A 152 -3.64 -2.36 11.12
N TRP A 153 -2.39 -2.79 11.01
CA TRP A 153 -1.76 -3.15 9.75
C TRP A 153 -2.01 -4.63 9.41
N PRO A 154 -2.32 -5.00 8.15
CA PRO A 154 -2.47 -4.15 6.97
C PRO A 154 -3.89 -3.59 6.74
N LYS A 155 -4.85 -3.79 7.65
CA LYS A 155 -6.28 -3.42 7.47
C LYS A 155 -6.52 -1.96 7.07
N VAL A 156 -5.63 -1.04 7.48
CA VAL A 156 -5.70 0.38 7.08
C VAL A 156 -5.42 0.66 5.59
N LEU A 157 -5.04 -0.38 4.83
CA LEU A 157 -4.84 -0.34 3.38
C LEU A 157 -6.10 -0.69 2.57
N ASP A 158 -7.12 -1.27 3.22
CA ASP A 158 -8.39 -1.67 2.58
C ASP A 158 -9.28 -0.47 2.23
#